data_AF-A0A352XLY6-F1
#
_entry.id   AF-A0A352XLY6-F1
#
_cell.length_a   1.000
_cell.length_b   1.000
_cell.length_c   1.000
_cell.angle_alpha   90.00
_cell.angle_beta   90.00
_cell.angle_gamma   90.00
#
_symmetry.space_group_name_H-M   'P 1'
#
loop_
_entity.id
_entity.type
_entity.pdbx_description
1 polymer ?
#
loop_
_entity_poly.entity_id
_entity_poly.type
_entity_poly.pdbx_seq_one_letter_code
_entity_poly.pdbx_strand_id
1 'polypeptide(L)'
;MLYQSFFLWISLLAILHAQAPKTPTAFEPRRIDGSQAIQPNIAPSRTKDEITTRAVTYIVLGDLRQWASADGRTIEAKLIAFEDLVLESKKGAAAAMPEPPKHPTVVRDGTIRLSVNRKPAVIALSKLGVADQEYVEKVRVRHAVKP
;
A
#
# COMPACT_ATOMS: atom_id res chain seq x y z
N MET A 1 4.58 32.39 -71.42
CA MET A 1 3.48 33.07 -70.70
C MET A 1 2.87 32.04 -69.75
N LEU A 2 2.61 32.24 -68.47
CA LEU A 2 2.83 33.32 -67.51
C LEU A 2 2.50 32.69 -66.11
N TYR A 3 3.32 33.00 -65.11
CA TYR A 3 3.03 33.12 -63.66
C TYR A 3 2.65 31.96 -62.73
N GLN A 4 3.49 31.85 -61.69
CA GLN A 4 3.26 31.30 -60.35
C GLN A 4 2.06 31.93 -59.63
N SER A 5 1.48 31.16 -58.70
CA SER A 5 0.98 31.60 -57.37
C SER A 5 0.73 30.33 -56.55
N PHE A 6 1.65 29.86 -55.70
CA PHE A 6 1.83 30.25 -54.28
C PHE A 6 0.51 30.38 -53.50
N PHE A 7 0.15 29.33 -52.75
CA PHE A 7 -0.56 29.49 -51.49
C PHE A 7 0.06 28.56 -50.44
N LEU A 8 0.90 29.18 -49.60
CA LEU A 8 1.39 28.67 -48.33
C LEU A 8 0.21 28.23 -47.46
N TRP A 9 0.29 27.04 -46.87
CA TRP A 9 -0.34 26.81 -45.58
C TRP A 9 0.77 26.52 -44.57
N ILE A 10 0.98 27.50 -43.69
CA ILE A 10 2.02 27.55 -42.66
C ILE A 10 1.64 26.58 -41.53
N SER A 11 2.55 25.64 -41.24
CA SER A 11 2.59 24.87 -40.00
C SER A 11 2.83 25.79 -38.80
N LEU A 12 1.96 25.75 -37.80
CA LEU A 12 2.23 26.37 -36.49
C LEU A 12 2.56 25.27 -35.48
N LEU A 13 3.85 24.97 -35.36
CA LEU A 13 4.42 24.13 -34.32
C LEU A 13 4.60 25.00 -33.06
N ALA A 14 3.76 24.78 -32.05
CA ALA A 14 3.86 25.49 -30.77
C ALA A 14 5.07 24.96 -29.97
N ILE A 15 6.19 25.68 -30.01
CA ILE A 15 7.34 25.44 -29.13
C ILE A 15 7.05 26.11 -27.79
N LEU A 16 6.65 25.31 -26.80
CA LEU A 16 6.51 25.74 -25.42
C LEU A 16 7.92 25.91 -24.82
N HIS A 17 8.38 27.15 -24.70
CA HIS A 17 9.64 27.47 -24.02
C HIS A 17 9.44 27.33 -22.51
N ALA A 18 9.91 26.22 -21.94
CA ALA A 18 10.06 26.08 -20.50
C ALA A 18 11.10 27.09 -20.00
N GLN A 19 10.65 28.18 -19.38
CA GLN A 19 11.56 29.08 -18.66
C GLN A 19 12.02 28.38 -17.38
N ALA A 20 13.32 28.12 -17.29
CA ALA A 20 13.92 27.63 -16.06
C ALA A 20 13.71 28.66 -14.92
N PRO A 21 13.38 28.22 -13.70
CA PRO A 21 13.23 29.14 -12.57
C PRO A 21 14.57 29.84 -12.29
N LYS A 22 14.57 31.17 -12.31
CA LYS A 22 15.73 31.97 -11.90
C LYS A 22 15.86 31.89 -10.38
N THR A 23 16.73 31.01 -9.90
CA THR A 23 17.17 31.02 -8.50
C THR A 23 17.91 32.34 -8.23
N PRO A 24 17.52 33.14 -7.23
CA PRO A 24 18.31 34.31 -6.84
C PRO A 24 19.62 33.86 -6.16
N THR A 25 20.76 34.22 -6.75
CA THR A 25 22.09 33.74 -6.34
C THR A 25 22.77 34.61 -5.27
N ALA A 26 22.06 35.58 -4.66
CA ALA A 26 22.63 36.37 -3.58
C ALA A 26 21.54 36.93 -2.66
N PHE A 27 21.69 36.68 -1.35
CA PHE A 27 21.01 37.44 -0.31
C PHE A 27 22.01 38.43 0.28
N GLU A 28 21.72 39.73 0.20
CA GLU A 28 22.53 40.74 0.88
C GLU A 28 22.35 40.61 2.41
N PRO A 29 23.44 40.47 3.19
CA PRO A 29 23.33 40.47 4.64
C PRO A 29 23.10 41.89 5.14
N ARG A 30 21.93 42.12 5.76
CA ARG A 30 21.64 43.36 6.49
C ARG A 30 22.59 43.44 7.70
N ARG A 31 23.46 44.45 7.78
CA ARG A 31 24.28 44.71 8.96
C ARG A 31 23.40 45.17 10.12
N ILE A 32 23.37 44.39 11.19
CA ILE A 32 22.81 44.77 12.49
C ILE A 32 24.00 45.03 13.39
N ASP A 33 24.26 46.31 13.67
CA ASP A 33 25.21 46.76 14.68
C ASP A 33 24.52 46.64 16.05
N GLY A 34 25.09 45.83 16.94
CA GLY A 34 24.46 45.49 18.21
C GLY A 34 24.98 44.18 18.78
N SER A 35 26.11 44.27 19.49
CA SER A 35 26.67 43.26 20.39
C SER A 35 25.59 42.62 21.27
N GLN A 36 25.27 41.34 21.02
CA GLN A 36 25.16 40.26 22.02
C GLN A 36 25.30 38.91 21.30
N ALA A 37 26.25 38.08 21.73
CA ALA A 37 26.36 36.70 21.28
C ALA A 37 25.25 35.85 21.92
N ILE A 38 24.03 35.98 21.41
CA ILE A 38 22.97 35.00 21.65
C ILE A 38 23.07 33.99 20.52
N GLN A 39 23.76 32.87 20.77
CA GLN A 39 23.52 31.68 19.95
C GLN A 39 22.12 31.18 20.31
N PRO A 40 21.13 31.19 19.39
CA PRO A 40 19.96 30.37 19.60
C PRO A 40 20.42 28.92 19.47
N ASN A 41 20.77 28.31 20.60
CA ASN A 41 20.87 26.87 20.70
C ASN A 41 19.44 26.33 20.61
N ILE A 42 18.92 26.26 19.39
CA ILE A 42 17.79 25.40 19.07
C ILE A 42 18.38 23.99 19.10
N ALA A 43 18.57 23.46 20.31
CA ALA A 43 18.72 22.03 20.45
C ALA A 43 17.48 21.43 19.77
N PRO A 44 17.63 20.56 18.76
CA PRO A 44 16.47 19.84 18.27
C PRO A 44 15.88 19.15 19.49
N SER A 45 14.66 19.53 19.87
CA SER A 45 13.85 18.72 20.75
C SER A 45 13.61 17.43 20.00
N ARG A 46 14.55 16.48 20.11
CA ARG A 46 14.22 15.08 20.07
C ARG A 46 13.41 14.86 21.33
N THR A 47 12.15 15.27 21.31
CA THR A 47 11.11 14.41 21.84
C THR A 47 11.43 13.07 21.22
N LYS A 48 11.92 12.16 22.06
CA LYS A 48 12.29 10.80 21.68
C LYS A 48 10.97 10.14 21.34
N ASP A 49 10.43 10.46 20.17
CA ASP A 49 9.22 9.87 19.66
C ASP A 49 9.48 8.38 19.68
N GLU A 50 8.71 7.73 20.53
CA GLU A 50 8.88 6.32 20.82
C GLU A 50 8.57 5.56 19.54
N ILE A 51 9.62 5.19 18.79
CA ILE A 51 9.48 4.42 17.56
C ILE A 51 8.82 3.10 17.92
N THR A 52 7.53 3.00 17.58
CA THR A 52 6.73 1.79 17.74
C THR A 52 6.69 1.08 16.39
N THR A 53 7.17 -0.16 16.36
CA THR A 53 7.13 -1.01 15.18
C THR A 53 5.85 -1.84 15.21
N ARG A 54 5.09 -1.82 14.12
CA ARG A 54 3.88 -2.65 13.94
C ARG A 54 4.16 -3.78 12.95
N ALA A 55 3.99 -5.02 13.39
CA ALA A 55 4.02 -6.20 12.54
C ALA A 55 2.62 -6.80 12.43
N VAL A 56 2.21 -7.16 11.21
CA VAL A 56 0.91 -7.79 10.94
C VAL A 56 1.15 -9.20 10.44
N THR A 57 0.58 -10.18 11.13
CA THR A 57 0.66 -11.60 10.81
C THR A 57 -0.71 -12.10 10.38
N TYR A 58 -0.78 -12.74 9.21
CA TYR A 58 -2.01 -13.33 8.69
C TYR A 58 -2.16 -14.79 9.13
N ILE A 59 -3.37 -15.19 9.47
CA ILE A 59 -3.68 -16.59 9.79
C ILE A 59 -3.96 -17.33 8.48
N VAL A 60 -3.11 -18.29 8.13
CA VAL A 60 -3.23 -19.09 6.91
C VAL A 60 -4.14 -20.29 7.17
N LEU A 61 -5.15 -20.46 6.31
CA LEU A 61 -6.18 -21.50 6.44
C LEU A 61 -5.99 -22.67 5.47
N GLY A 62 -5.01 -22.59 4.56
CA GLY A 62 -4.70 -23.62 3.59
C GLY A 62 -3.42 -23.35 2.82
N ASP A 63 -3.00 -24.36 2.05
CA ASP A 63 -1.78 -24.29 1.24
C ASP A 63 -1.91 -23.33 0.06
N LEU A 64 -0.76 -23.05 -0.57
CA LEU A 64 -0.70 -22.28 -1.81
C LEU A 64 -1.38 -23.08 -2.92
N ARG A 65 -2.34 -22.47 -3.61
CA ARG A 65 -3.03 -23.09 -4.73
C ARG A 65 -3.37 -22.07 -5.80
N GLN A 66 -3.67 -22.57 -6.99
CA GLN A 66 -4.32 -21.79 -8.03
C GLN A 66 -5.81 -21.65 -7.72
N TRP A 67 -6.30 -20.42 -7.80
CA TRP A 67 -7.70 -20.03 -7.66
C TRP A 67 -8.19 -19.58 -9.02
N ALA A 68 -9.25 -20.21 -9.51
CA ALA A 68 -9.93 -19.83 -10.72
C ALA A 68 -11.01 -18.80 -10.40
N SER A 69 -11.06 -17.75 -11.19
CA SER A 69 -12.16 -16.80 -11.23
C SER A 69 -13.20 -17.28 -12.25
N ALA A 70 -14.45 -16.84 -12.07
CA ALA A 70 -15.56 -17.15 -12.97
C ALA A 70 -15.34 -16.60 -14.39
N ASP A 71 -14.46 -15.62 -14.56
CA ASP A 71 -14.01 -15.07 -15.85
C ASP A 71 -12.89 -15.89 -16.53
N GLY A 72 -12.49 -17.02 -15.94
CA GLY A 72 -11.46 -17.92 -16.47
C GLY A 72 -10.02 -17.52 -16.13
N ARG A 73 -9.82 -16.41 -15.39
CA ARG A 73 -8.48 -16.03 -14.91
C ARG A 73 -8.07 -16.88 -13.72
N THR A 74 -6.77 -17.12 -13.58
CA THR A 74 -6.22 -17.83 -12.42
C THR A 74 -5.25 -16.96 -11.64
N ILE A 75 -5.25 -17.12 -10.31
CA ILE A 75 -4.29 -16.48 -9.41
C ILE A 75 -3.72 -17.51 -8.45
N GLU A 76 -2.44 -17.41 -8.13
CA GLU A 76 -1.82 -18.26 -7.11
C GLU A 76 -1.87 -17.54 -5.76
N ALA A 77 -2.50 -18.16 -4.76
CA ALA A 77 -2.72 -17.53 -3.46
C ALA A 77 -2.95 -18.53 -2.34
N LYS A 78 -2.74 -18.07 -1.10
CA LYS A 78 -3.16 -18.79 0.12
C LYS A 78 -4.47 -18.23 0.64
N LEU A 79 -5.38 -19.09 1.09
CA LEU A 79 -6.55 -18.65 1.84
C LEU A 79 -6.11 -18.17 3.23
N ILE A 80 -6.53 -16.98 3.63
CA ILE A 80 -6.24 -16.41 4.94
C ILE A 80 -7.54 -16.00 5.64
N ALA A 81 -7.50 -16.01 6.98
CA ALA A 81 -8.62 -15.54 7.78
C ALA A 81 -8.79 -14.02 7.65
N PHE A 82 -9.96 -13.52 8.06
CA PHE A 82 -10.19 -12.08 8.12
C PHE A 82 -9.55 -11.41 9.34
N GLU A 83 -9.20 -12.17 10.37
CA GLU A 83 -8.49 -11.67 11.55
C GLU A 83 -6.99 -11.45 11.25
N ASP A 84 -6.45 -10.35 11.76
CA ASP A 84 -5.03 -10.00 11.70
C ASP A 84 -4.44 -10.11 13.11
N LEU A 85 -3.31 -10.79 13.25
CA LEU A 85 -2.54 -10.78 14.49
C LEU A 85 -1.55 -9.62 14.42
N VAL A 86 -1.84 -8.57 15.19
CA VAL A 86 -1.06 -7.34 15.22
C VAL A 86 -0.14 -7.36 16.42
N LEU A 87 1.16 -7.23 16.17
CA LEU A 87 2.19 -7.10 17.18
C LEU A 87 2.75 -5.68 17.14
N GLU A 88 2.64 -4.97 18.26
CA GLU A 88 3.23 -3.65 18.43
C GLU A 88 4.39 -3.73 19.42
N SER A 89 5.58 -3.34 18.96
CA SER A 89 6.82 -3.42 19.74
C SER A 89 7.46 -2.05 19.86
N LYS A 90 7.79 -1.67 21.09
CA LYS A 90 8.64 -0.51 21.39
C LYS A 90 10.11 -0.92 21.27
N LYS A 91 10.97 -0.01 20.81
CA LYS A 91 12.40 -0.29 20.61
C LYS A 91 13.05 -0.85 21.90
N GLY A 92 13.52 -2.10 21.82
CA GLY A 92 14.23 -2.78 22.92
C GLY A 92 13.35 -3.66 23.81
N ALA A 93 12.04 -3.76 23.55
CA ALA A 93 11.14 -4.68 24.23
C ALA A 93 10.78 -5.86 23.32
N ALA A 94 10.90 -7.08 23.83
CA ALA A 94 10.33 -8.26 23.17
C ALA A 94 8.81 -8.25 23.39
N ALA A 95 8.05 -8.19 22.30
CA ALA A 95 6.60 -8.33 22.35
C ALA A 95 6.21 -9.77 22.02
N ALA A 96 5.26 -10.33 22.77
CA ALA A 96 4.75 -11.67 22.54
C ALA A 96 3.72 -11.68 21.40
N MET A 97 3.80 -12.66 20.51
CA MET A 97 2.81 -12.83 19.44
C MET A 97 1.42 -13.09 20.04
N PRO A 98 0.35 -12.40 19.58
CA PRO A 98 -1.00 -12.69 20.01
C PRO A 98 -1.41 -14.13 19.71
N GLU A 99 -2.24 -14.73 20.59
CA GLU A 99 -2.81 -16.05 20.34
C GLU A 99 -3.80 -15.96 19.15
N PRO A 100 -3.75 -16.90 18.19
CA PRO A 100 -4.72 -16.94 17.11
C PRO A 100 -6.14 -17.24 17.64
N PRO A 101 -7.19 -16.71 16.98
CA PRO A 101 -8.56 -17.04 17.32
C PRO A 101 -8.83 -18.54 17.14
N LYS A 102 -9.57 -19.13 18.09
CA LYS A 102 -9.97 -20.55 18.04
C LYS A 102 -10.81 -20.88 16.79
N HIS A 103 -11.61 -19.92 16.35
CA HIS A 103 -12.51 -20.05 15.21
C HIS A 103 -12.27 -18.87 14.25
N PRO A 104 -11.28 -18.97 13.35
CA PRO A 104 -11.00 -17.90 12.39
C PRO A 104 -12.14 -17.72 11.39
N THR A 105 -12.42 -16.47 11.02
CA THR A 105 -13.46 -16.17 10.03
C THR A 105 -12.92 -16.47 8.63
N VAL A 106 -13.50 -17.47 7.98
CA VAL A 106 -13.15 -17.86 6.60
C VAL A 106 -13.88 -17.01 5.56
N VAL A 107 -15.17 -16.76 5.77
CA VAL A 107 -16.05 -16.00 4.87
C VAL A 107 -16.71 -14.88 5.66
N ARG A 108 -16.68 -13.66 5.13
CA ARG A 108 -17.34 -12.48 5.69
C ARG A 108 -18.09 -11.76 4.57
N ASP A 109 -19.39 -11.54 4.77
CA ASP A 109 -20.26 -10.82 3.82
C ASP A 109 -20.19 -11.38 2.38
N GLY A 110 -20.11 -12.70 2.23
CA GLY A 110 -19.99 -13.36 0.93
C GLY A 110 -18.64 -13.20 0.23
N THR A 111 -17.62 -12.73 0.95
CA THR A 111 -16.25 -12.56 0.46
C THR A 111 -15.27 -13.43 1.23
N ILE A 112 -14.13 -13.70 0.60
CA ILE A 112 -12.96 -14.36 1.20
C ILE A 112 -11.74 -13.44 1.12
N ARG A 113 -10.74 -13.73 1.94
CA ARG A 113 -9.46 -13.04 1.91
C ARG A 113 -8.36 -13.99 1.46
N LEU A 114 -7.63 -13.61 0.42
CA LEU A 114 -6.51 -14.35 -0.14
C LEU A 114 -5.21 -13.58 0.06
N SER A 115 -4.11 -14.26 0.36
CA SER A 115 -2.77 -13.69 0.30
C SER A 115 -2.17 -13.94 -1.08
N VAL A 116 -2.18 -12.91 -1.92
CA VAL A 116 -1.58 -12.90 -3.27
C VAL A 116 -0.26 -12.13 -3.21
N ASN A 117 0.86 -12.75 -3.60
CA ASN A 117 2.18 -12.09 -3.54
C ASN A 117 2.50 -11.45 -2.17
N ARG A 118 2.12 -12.14 -1.07
CA ARG A 118 2.25 -11.66 0.33
C ARG A 118 1.39 -10.43 0.68
N LYS A 119 0.43 -10.07 -0.18
CA LYS A 119 -0.53 -8.98 0.08
C LYS A 119 -1.94 -9.57 0.23
N PRO A 120 -2.72 -9.09 1.20
CA PRO A 120 -4.11 -9.50 1.34
C PRO A 120 -4.96 -8.90 0.23
N ALA A 121 -5.83 -9.70 -0.38
CA ALA A 121 -6.82 -9.31 -1.37
C ALA A 121 -8.17 -9.90 -0.96
N VAL A 122 -9.23 -9.08 -1.02
CA VAL A 122 -10.60 -9.53 -0.74
C VAL A 122 -11.29 -9.82 -2.06
N ILE A 123 -11.88 -11.00 -2.19
CA ILE A 123 -12.55 -11.46 -3.40
C ILE A 123 -13.94 -11.97 -3.04
N ALA A 124 -14.93 -11.60 -3.84
CA ALA A 124 -16.28 -12.15 -3.70
C ALA A 124 -16.27 -13.65 -4.00
N LEU A 125 -16.87 -14.44 -3.11
CA LEU A 125 -16.96 -15.90 -3.27
C LEU A 125 -17.67 -16.28 -4.57
N SER A 126 -18.68 -15.51 -4.96
CA SER A 126 -19.42 -15.67 -6.22
C SER A 126 -18.59 -15.44 -7.48
N LYS A 127 -17.42 -14.80 -7.37
CA LYS A 127 -16.49 -14.59 -8.49
C LYS A 127 -15.49 -15.73 -8.63
N LEU A 128 -15.47 -16.72 -7.74
CA LEU A 128 -14.61 -17.88 -7.86
C LEU A 128 -15.28 -18.97 -8.69
N GLY A 129 -14.48 -19.85 -9.29
CA GLY A 129 -14.97 -21.08 -9.91
C GLY A 129 -15.63 -22.02 -8.89
N VAL A 130 -16.55 -22.86 -9.34
CA VAL A 130 -17.35 -23.75 -8.48
C VAL A 130 -16.46 -24.62 -7.57
N ALA A 131 -15.37 -25.19 -8.12
CA ALA A 131 -14.45 -26.02 -7.36
C ALA A 131 -13.75 -25.26 -6.21
N ASP A 132 -13.48 -23.96 -6.39
CA ASP A 132 -12.88 -23.12 -5.35
C ASP A 132 -13.91 -22.68 -4.31
N GLN A 133 -15.15 -22.43 -4.73
CA GLN A 133 -16.26 -22.18 -3.80
C GLN A 133 -16.49 -23.39 -2.87
N GLU A 134 -16.51 -24.60 -3.42
CA GLU A 134 -16.62 -25.84 -2.63
C GLU A 134 -15.45 -26.03 -1.68
N TYR A 135 -14.24 -25.67 -2.10
CA TYR A 135 -13.08 -25.74 -1.23
C TYR A 135 -13.19 -24.77 -0.05
N VAL A 136 -13.58 -23.52 -0.31
CA VAL A 136 -13.83 -22.52 0.74
C VAL A 136 -14.86 -23.03 1.73
N GLU A 137 -15.94 -23.67 1.24
CA GLU A 137 -16.97 -24.24 2.09
C GLU A 137 -16.43 -25.36 2.99
N LYS A 138 -15.62 -26.28 2.43
CA LYS A 138 -14.96 -27.34 3.20
C LYS A 138 -14.06 -26.76 4.30
N VAL A 139 -13.30 -25.70 4.00
CA VAL A 139 -12.46 -25.02 4.99
C VAL A 139 -13.33 -24.32 6.04
N ARG A 140 -14.41 -23.66 5.64
CA ARG A 140 -15.36 -23.01 6.55
C ARG A 140 -15.93 -24.00 7.55
N VAL A 141 -16.42 -25.15 7.10
CA VAL A 141 -16.98 -26.20 7.96
C VAL A 141 -15.92 -26.75 8.92
N ARG A 142 -14.68 -26.94 8.48
CA ARG A 142 -13.58 -27.42 9.33
C ARG A 142 -13.30 -26.48 10.51
N HIS A 143 -13.42 -25.17 10.29
CA HIS A 143 -13.11 -24.14 11.29
C HIS A 143 -14.35 -23.58 12.01
N ALA A 144 -15.55 -24.02 11.63
CA ALA A 144 -16.79 -23.66 12.30
C ALA A 144 -16.81 -24.16 13.75
N VAL A 145 -17.59 -23.48 14.58
CA VAL A 145 -17.88 -23.93 15.94
C VAL A 145 -18.60 -25.27 15.84
N LYS A 146 -18.00 -26.33 16.38
CA LYS A 146 -18.69 -27.62 16.53
C LYS A 146 -19.79 -27.42 17.59
N PRO A 147 -21.05 -27.76 17.31
CA PRO A 147 -22.13 -27.66 18.30
C PRO A 147 -21.87 -28.56 19.51
#